data_AF-A0A0L0UP28-F1
#
_entry.id   AF-A0A0L0UP28-F1
#
_cell.length_a   1.000
_cell.length_b   1.000
_cell.length_c   1.000
_cell.angle_alpha   90.00
_cell.angle_beta   90.00
_cell.angle_gamma   90.00
#
_symmetry.space_group_name_H-M   'P 1'
#
loop_
_entity.id
_entity.type
_entity.pdbx_description
1 polymer ?
#
loop_
_entity_poly.entity_id
_entity_poly.type
_entity_poly.pdbx_seq_one_letter_code
_entity_poly.pdbx_strand_id
1 'polypeptide(L)'
;AEHYLDDEKLAELQMIRLPAERKVQDYRSVYNDIRDWQRKEKAADDKDKATTNWEDVVFEIDLLKSQEINLDYILGLIFEHNKQNKSKASLTEEVRRLIRSSLGNRAKEELVVDFIQQTNLDEMPDKAGIIDAFFAFAQREQRREAEALIKEENLNEEAAKRYIRNSLKREYATENGTELNATLPKLSPLNPQYKTKKQSVFQKIGAFIEKFKGVGGGI
;
A
#
# COMPACT_ATOMS: atom_id res chain seq x y z
N ALA A 1 -18.98 14.45 -33.26
CA ALA A 1 -19.30 13.12 -32.73
C ALA A 1 -17.98 12.44 -32.39
N GLU A 2 -17.74 12.11 -31.12
CA GLU A 2 -16.43 11.70 -30.60
C GLU A 2 -15.96 10.33 -31.13
N HIS A 3 -16.91 9.50 -31.60
CA HIS A 3 -16.64 8.13 -32.06
C HIS A 3 -17.20 7.79 -33.47
N TYR A 4 -17.77 8.76 -34.19
CA TYR A 4 -18.29 8.59 -35.57
C TYR A 4 -19.16 7.33 -35.77
N LEU A 5 -20.13 7.10 -34.87
CA LEU A 5 -21.06 5.96 -34.92
C LEU A 5 -22.40 6.35 -35.55
N ASP A 6 -22.98 5.43 -36.34
CA ASP A 6 -24.38 5.46 -36.79
C ASP A 6 -25.27 4.65 -35.82
N ASP A 7 -26.59 4.84 -35.91
CA ASP A 7 -27.56 4.24 -34.96
C ASP A 7 -27.57 2.71 -34.99
N GLU A 8 -27.29 2.12 -36.16
CA GLU A 8 -27.20 0.68 -36.35
C GLU A 8 -25.99 0.11 -35.60
N LYS A 9 -24.80 0.69 -35.78
CA LYS A 9 -23.60 0.30 -35.02
C LYS A 9 -23.73 0.57 -33.53
N LEU A 10 -24.42 1.63 -33.13
CA LEU A 10 -24.67 1.91 -31.72
C LEU A 10 -25.52 0.80 -31.08
N ALA A 11 -26.57 0.35 -31.76
CA ALA A 11 -27.41 -0.76 -31.29
C ALA A 11 -26.61 -2.08 -31.21
N GLU A 12 -25.74 -2.35 -32.18
CA GLU A 12 -24.84 -3.52 -32.14
C GLU A 12 -23.91 -3.49 -30.92
N LEU A 13 -23.27 -2.34 -30.65
CA LEU A 13 -22.37 -2.19 -29.49
C LEU A 13 -23.10 -2.35 -28.16
N GLN A 14 -24.34 -1.88 -28.05
CA GLN A 14 -25.15 -2.02 -26.83
C GLN A 14 -25.53 -3.48 -26.51
N MET A 15 -25.56 -4.36 -27.52
CA MET A 15 -25.77 -5.79 -27.31
C MET A 15 -24.53 -6.50 -26.75
N ILE A 16 -23.34 -5.91 -26.89
CA ILE A 16 -22.09 -6.48 -26.35
C ILE A 16 -22.04 -6.25 -24.84
N ARG A 17 -22.27 -7.32 -24.08
CA ARG A 17 -22.25 -7.26 -22.62
C ARG A 17 -20.83 -7.38 -22.08
N LEU A 18 -20.27 -6.26 -21.64
CA LEU A 18 -19.02 -6.24 -20.88
C LEU A 18 -19.26 -6.61 -19.40
N PRO A 19 -18.24 -7.17 -18.71
CA PRO A 19 -18.28 -7.29 -17.26
C PRO A 19 -18.45 -5.91 -16.62
N ALA A 20 -19.23 -5.84 -15.53
CA ALA A 20 -19.33 -4.62 -14.75
C ALA A 20 -17.95 -4.24 -14.18
N GLU A 21 -17.62 -2.95 -14.16
CA GLU A 21 -16.34 -2.45 -13.64
C GLU A 21 -16.05 -2.94 -12.22
N ARG A 22 -17.09 -3.00 -11.39
CA ARG A 22 -17.01 -3.54 -10.02
C ARG A 22 -16.54 -5.00 -9.98
N LYS A 23 -16.98 -5.85 -10.92
CA LYS A 23 -16.50 -7.23 -11.03
C LYS A 23 -15.04 -7.27 -11.47
N VAL A 24 -14.64 -6.41 -12.40
CA VAL A 24 -13.25 -6.32 -12.85
C VAL A 24 -12.33 -5.93 -11.68
N GLN A 25 -12.73 -4.96 -10.86
CA GLN A 25 -11.98 -4.58 -9.65
C GLN A 25 -11.88 -5.73 -8.63
N ASP A 26 -12.97 -6.46 -8.40
CA ASP A 26 -12.99 -7.60 -7.48
C ASP A 26 -12.02 -8.70 -7.94
N TYR A 27 -12.01 -9.02 -9.24
CA TYR A 27 -11.06 -9.99 -9.80
C TYR A 27 -9.61 -9.51 -9.71
N ARG A 28 -9.33 -8.21 -9.90
CA ARG A 28 -7.98 -7.64 -9.71
C ARG A 28 -7.51 -7.75 -8.26
N SER A 29 -8.39 -7.47 -7.30
CA SER A 29 -8.08 -7.65 -5.87
C SER A 29 -7.72 -9.10 -5.57
N VAL A 30 -8.54 -10.05 -6.01
CA VAL A 30 -8.30 -11.48 -5.80
C VAL A 30 -7.00 -11.93 -6.47
N TYR A 31 -6.71 -11.45 -7.69
CA TYR A 31 -5.45 -11.75 -8.38
C TYR A 31 -4.23 -11.28 -7.58
N ASN A 32 -4.27 -10.05 -7.06
CA ASN A 32 -3.20 -9.53 -6.21
C ASN A 32 -3.09 -10.32 -4.90
N ASP A 33 -4.22 -10.71 -4.28
CA ASP A 33 -4.23 -11.54 -3.06
C ASP A 33 -3.52 -12.88 -3.26
N ILE A 34 -3.83 -13.58 -4.36
CA ILE A 34 -3.21 -14.86 -4.71
C ILE A 34 -1.71 -14.67 -4.93
N ARG A 35 -1.30 -13.62 -5.64
CA ARG A 35 0.11 -13.31 -5.89
C ARG A 35 0.87 -13.04 -4.60
N ASP A 36 0.31 -12.20 -3.73
CA ASP A 36 0.94 -11.83 -2.45
C ASP A 36 1.05 -13.04 -1.52
N TRP A 37 0.02 -13.89 -1.48
CA TRP A 37 0.03 -15.16 -0.76
C TRP A 37 1.12 -16.10 -1.30
N GLN A 38 1.19 -16.30 -2.61
CA GLN A 38 2.20 -17.17 -3.23
C GLN A 38 3.64 -16.69 -2.94
N ARG A 39 3.88 -15.37 -2.95
CA ARG A 39 5.19 -14.81 -2.58
C ARG A 39 5.55 -15.08 -1.12
N LYS A 40 4.58 -15.00 -0.20
CA LYS A 40 4.78 -15.28 1.22
C LYS A 40 5.05 -16.77 1.48
N GLU A 41 4.27 -17.65 0.86
CA GLU A 41 4.47 -19.11 0.95
C GLU A 41 5.85 -19.54 0.43
N LYS A 42 6.27 -19.03 -0.74
CA LYS A 42 7.63 -19.28 -1.27
C LYS A 42 8.74 -18.81 -0.32
N ALA A 43 8.49 -17.75 0.46
CA ALA A 43 9.44 -17.25 1.44
C ALA A 43 9.44 -18.04 2.77
N ALA A 44 8.38 -18.79 3.05
CA ALA A 44 8.21 -19.53 4.30
C ALA A 44 8.79 -20.96 4.29
N ASP A 45 9.39 -21.40 3.18
CA ASP A 45 9.94 -22.76 2.97
C ASP A 45 8.95 -23.92 3.26
N ASP A 46 7.65 -23.63 3.39
CA ASP A 46 6.58 -24.60 3.68
C ASP A 46 6.11 -25.30 2.38
N LYS A 47 7.07 -25.69 1.53
CA LYS A 47 6.82 -26.33 0.22
C LYS A 47 6.10 -27.68 0.33
N ASP A 48 6.16 -28.31 1.50
CA ASP A 48 5.67 -29.68 1.72
C ASP A 48 4.14 -29.80 1.83
N LYS A 49 3.38 -28.69 1.82
CA LYS A 49 1.90 -28.71 1.94
C LYS A 49 1.13 -28.26 0.69
N ALA A 50 1.80 -27.76 -0.34
CA ALA A 50 1.10 -27.22 -1.51
C ALA A 50 0.67 -28.35 -2.47
N THR A 51 -0.65 -28.57 -2.60
CA THR A 51 -1.22 -29.55 -3.54
C THR A 51 -1.18 -29.12 -5.00
N THR A 52 -0.88 -27.84 -5.26
CA THR A 52 -0.88 -27.23 -6.61
C THR A 52 0.53 -26.75 -6.95
N ASN A 53 1.04 -27.14 -8.13
CA ASN A 53 2.32 -26.63 -8.64
C ASN A 53 2.14 -25.20 -9.18
N TRP A 54 2.83 -24.24 -8.58
CA TRP A 54 2.81 -22.83 -8.98
C TRP A 54 4.11 -22.37 -9.67
N GLU A 55 5.04 -23.28 -9.97
CA GLU A 55 6.31 -22.95 -10.61
C GLU A 55 6.13 -22.52 -12.08
N ASP A 56 5.13 -23.08 -12.77
CA ASP A 56 4.85 -22.81 -14.18
C ASP A 56 3.96 -21.57 -14.41
N VAL A 57 3.53 -20.90 -13.33
CA VAL A 57 2.63 -19.74 -13.40
C VAL A 57 3.43 -18.44 -13.24
N VAL A 58 3.47 -17.66 -14.32
CA VAL A 58 4.05 -16.31 -14.32
C VAL A 58 2.94 -15.27 -14.18
N PHE A 59 3.04 -14.42 -13.17
CA PHE A 59 2.10 -13.31 -12.96
C PHE A 59 2.46 -12.13 -13.86
N GLU A 60 1.47 -11.55 -14.53
CA GLU A 60 1.64 -10.40 -15.43
C GLU A 60 1.59 -9.10 -14.62
N ILE A 61 2.77 -8.57 -14.29
CA ILE A 61 2.92 -7.42 -13.39
C ILE A 61 2.85 -6.11 -14.17
N ASP A 62 3.31 -6.09 -15.43
CA ASP A 62 3.47 -4.85 -16.18
C ASP A 62 2.12 -4.28 -16.59
N LEU A 63 1.18 -5.15 -17.00
CA LEU A 63 -0.20 -4.75 -17.25
C LEU A 63 -0.87 -4.18 -15.99
N LEU A 64 -0.66 -4.79 -14.82
CA LEU A 64 -1.22 -4.30 -13.56
C LEU A 64 -0.69 -2.92 -13.17
N LYS A 65 0.62 -2.67 -13.37
CA LYS A 65 1.23 -1.36 -13.12
C LYS A 65 0.69 -0.29 -14.06
N SER A 66 0.48 -0.61 -15.34
CA SER A 66 -0.03 0.35 -16.33
C SER A 66 -1.45 0.87 -16.03
N GLN A 67 -2.22 0.10 -15.26
CA GLN A 67 -3.60 0.40 -14.89
C GLN A 67 -3.73 0.84 -13.43
N GLU A 68 -2.60 1.15 -12.79
CA GLU A 68 -2.58 1.54 -11.40
C GLU A 68 -3.25 2.90 -11.20
N ILE A 69 -4.24 2.91 -10.32
CA ILE A 69 -4.91 4.13 -9.88
C ILE A 69 -3.99 4.82 -8.87
N ASN A 70 -3.70 6.10 -9.09
CA ASN A 70 -2.89 6.88 -8.17
C ASN A 70 -3.67 7.20 -6.88
N LEU A 71 -2.93 7.47 -5.80
CA LEU A 71 -3.53 7.77 -4.50
C LEU A 71 -4.40 9.03 -4.54
N ASP A 72 -3.98 10.05 -5.28
CA ASP A 72 -4.72 11.31 -5.44
C ASP A 72 -6.12 11.09 -6.04
N TYR A 73 -6.26 10.18 -7.00
CA TYR A 73 -7.57 9.84 -7.55
C TYR A 73 -8.44 9.13 -6.51
N ILE A 74 -7.87 8.21 -5.72
CA ILE A 74 -8.60 7.55 -4.63
C ILE A 74 -9.10 8.58 -3.61
N LEU A 75 -8.25 9.54 -3.24
CA LEU A 75 -8.63 10.64 -2.34
C LEU A 75 -9.71 11.54 -2.96
N GLY A 76 -9.62 11.82 -4.26
CA GLY A 76 -10.66 12.53 -5.00
C GLY A 76 -12.02 11.82 -4.97
N LEU A 77 -12.04 10.50 -5.12
CA LEU A 77 -13.25 9.68 -5.01
C LEU A 77 -13.84 9.71 -3.60
N ILE A 78 -12.98 9.66 -2.56
CA ILE A 78 -13.43 9.80 -1.16
C ILE A 78 -14.17 11.12 -0.97
N PHE A 79 -13.61 12.21 -1.49
CA PHE A 79 -14.25 13.52 -1.41
C PHE A 79 -15.61 13.55 -2.14
N GLU A 80 -15.66 13.08 -3.38
CA GLU A 80 -16.90 13.06 -4.18
C GLU A 80 -18.00 12.23 -3.51
N HIS A 81 -17.66 11.04 -3.03
CA HIS A 81 -18.63 10.18 -2.37
C HIS A 81 -19.07 10.73 -1.01
N ASN A 82 -18.18 11.41 -0.28
CA ASN A 82 -18.57 12.10 0.95
C ASN A 82 -19.61 13.20 0.67
N LYS A 83 -19.43 14.00 -0.39
CA LYS A 83 -20.41 15.03 -0.80
C LYS A 83 -21.77 14.45 -1.23
N GLN A 84 -21.83 13.17 -1.58
CA GLN A 84 -23.07 12.44 -1.86
C GLN A 84 -23.77 11.94 -0.57
N ASN A 85 -23.35 12.41 0.62
CA ASN A 85 -23.85 11.99 1.93
C ASN A 85 -23.70 10.48 2.20
N LYS A 86 -22.67 9.83 1.63
CA LYS A 86 -22.35 8.46 2.00
C LYS A 86 -21.81 8.42 3.44
N SER A 87 -22.17 7.39 4.19
CA SER A 87 -21.62 7.18 5.52
C SER A 87 -20.13 6.83 5.45
N LYS A 88 -19.37 7.17 6.50
CA LYS A 88 -17.95 6.78 6.62
C LYS A 88 -17.73 5.28 6.48
N ALA A 89 -18.69 4.45 6.90
CA ALA A 89 -18.64 3.00 6.73
C ALA A 89 -18.67 2.60 5.24
N SER A 90 -19.59 3.18 4.46
CA SER A 90 -19.67 2.94 3.02
C SER A 90 -18.41 3.42 2.29
N LEU A 91 -17.88 4.59 2.65
CA LEU A 91 -16.62 5.11 2.10
C LEU A 91 -15.45 4.16 2.39
N THR A 92 -15.36 3.67 3.63
CA THR A 92 -14.31 2.75 4.06
C THR A 92 -14.32 1.46 3.24
N GLU A 93 -15.49 0.85 3.02
CA GLU A 93 -15.60 -0.39 2.23
C GLU A 93 -15.20 -0.19 0.76
N GLU A 94 -15.63 0.93 0.16
CA GLU A 94 -15.33 1.27 -1.23
C GLU A 94 -13.84 1.53 -1.43
N VAL A 95 -13.23 2.30 -0.52
CA VAL A 95 -11.81 2.62 -0.53
C VAL A 95 -10.94 1.39 -0.32
N ARG A 96 -11.30 0.50 0.62
CA ARG A 96 -10.58 -0.77 0.81
C ARG A 96 -10.53 -1.57 -0.48
N ARG A 97 -11.64 -1.64 -1.22
CA ARG A 97 -11.70 -2.35 -2.51
C ARG A 97 -10.79 -1.70 -3.55
N LEU A 98 -10.84 -0.38 -3.68
CA LEU A 98 -10.00 0.37 -4.63
C LEU A 98 -8.51 0.19 -4.30
N ILE A 99 -8.12 0.37 -3.05
CA ILE A 99 -6.72 0.24 -2.60
C ILE A 99 -6.19 -1.18 -2.81
N ARG A 100 -6.97 -2.23 -2.48
CA ARG A 100 -6.54 -3.63 -2.67
C ARG A 100 -6.38 -4.02 -4.13
N SER A 101 -7.11 -3.37 -5.03
CA SER A 101 -6.97 -3.57 -6.47
C SER A 101 -5.70 -2.90 -7.05
N SER A 102 -5.17 -1.88 -6.38
CA SER A 102 -3.90 -1.22 -6.73
C SER A 102 -2.73 -1.96 -6.10
N LEU A 103 -1.69 -2.22 -6.88
CA LEU A 103 -0.56 -3.03 -6.43
C LEU A 103 0.33 -2.29 -5.42
N GLY A 104 0.63 -1.02 -5.68
CA GLY A 104 1.54 -0.19 -4.89
C GLY A 104 0.89 0.50 -3.69
N ASN A 105 -0.45 0.60 -3.64
CA ASN A 105 -1.15 1.27 -2.55
C ASN A 105 -1.66 0.32 -1.46
N ARG A 106 -1.56 -1.00 -1.63
CA ARG A 106 -2.06 -1.98 -0.64
C ARG A 106 -1.56 -1.74 0.77
N ALA A 107 -0.27 -1.44 0.92
CA ALA A 107 0.35 -1.16 2.22
C ALA A 107 -0.19 0.11 2.90
N LYS A 108 -0.90 0.97 2.17
CA LYS A 108 -1.53 2.21 2.67
C LYS A 108 -2.98 2.00 3.08
N GLU A 109 -3.55 0.80 2.94
CA GLU A 109 -4.96 0.55 3.24
C GLU A 109 -5.35 1.05 4.64
N GLU A 110 -4.60 0.62 5.67
CA GLU A 110 -4.82 1.06 7.05
C GLU A 110 -4.72 2.58 7.19
N LEU A 111 -3.69 3.19 6.60
CA LEU A 111 -3.45 4.63 6.68
C LEU A 111 -4.60 5.46 6.08
N VAL A 112 -5.16 5.03 4.95
CA VAL A 112 -6.30 5.72 4.32
C VAL A 112 -7.60 5.46 5.10
N VAL A 113 -7.80 4.26 5.62
CA VAL A 113 -8.96 3.94 6.48
C VAL A 113 -8.93 4.80 7.75
N ASP A 114 -7.79 4.90 8.41
CA ASP A 114 -7.61 5.72 9.59
C ASP A 114 -7.86 7.20 9.29
N PHE A 115 -7.40 7.69 8.14
CA PHE A 115 -7.68 9.05 7.69
C PHE A 115 -9.19 9.32 7.57
N ILE A 116 -9.96 8.43 6.93
CA ILE A 116 -11.43 8.56 6.78
C ILE A 116 -12.11 8.56 8.15
N GLN A 117 -11.66 7.69 9.06
CA GLN A 117 -12.28 7.55 10.38
C GLN A 117 -12.00 8.76 11.27
N GLN A 118 -10.75 9.23 11.29
CA GLN A 118 -10.28 10.25 12.23
C GLN A 118 -10.47 11.69 11.74
N THR A 119 -10.73 11.90 10.44
CA THR A 119 -10.86 13.24 9.86
C THR A 119 -12.32 13.61 9.64
N ASN A 120 -12.67 14.88 9.85
CA ASN A 120 -13.96 15.42 9.41
C ASN A 120 -13.89 15.75 7.91
N LEU A 121 -14.46 14.88 7.07
CA LEU A 121 -14.43 15.05 5.62
C LEU A 121 -15.37 16.16 5.12
N ASP A 122 -16.33 16.58 5.94
CA ASP A 122 -17.28 17.64 5.58
C ASP A 122 -16.64 19.02 5.55
N GLU A 123 -15.57 19.21 6.33
CA GLU A 123 -14.77 20.44 6.39
C GLU A 123 -13.83 20.61 5.19
N MET A 124 -13.69 19.59 4.33
CA MET A 124 -12.84 19.67 3.15
C MET A 124 -13.49 20.60 2.10
N PRO A 125 -12.78 21.65 1.65
CA PRO A 125 -13.33 22.62 0.71
C PRO A 125 -13.47 22.05 -0.70
N ASP A 126 -12.47 21.28 -1.15
CA ASP A 126 -12.37 20.72 -2.49
C ASP A 126 -11.49 19.45 -2.52
N LYS A 127 -11.26 18.93 -3.72
CA LYS A 127 -10.38 17.77 -3.95
C LYS A 127 -8.91 18.03 -3.58
N ALA A 128 -8.42 19.27 -3.70
CA ALA A 128 -7.05 19.58 -3.32
C ALA A 128 -6.92 19.56 -1.79
N GLY A 129 -7.91 20.11 -1.08
CA GLY A 129 -7.96 20.14 0.38
C GLY A 129 -7.91 18.76 1.03
N ILE A 130 -8.64 17.76 0.48
CA ILE A 130 -8.57 16.38 1.02
C ILE A 130 -7.19 15.75 0.79
N ILE A 131 -6.52 16.08 -0.31
CA ILE A 131 -5.18 15.57 -0.64
C ILE A 131 -4.17 16.13 0.37
N ASP A 132 -4.17 17.45 0.56
CA ASP A 132 -3.29 18.12 1.52
C ASP A 132 -3.53 17.63 2.95
N ALA A 133 -4.80 17.48 3.35
CA ALA A 133 -5.19 16.96 4.65
C ALA A 133 -4.69 15.52 4.86
N PHE A 134 -4.79 14.67 3.83
CA PHE A 134 -4.29 13.30 3.89
C PHE A 134 -2.77 13.28 4.07
N PHE A 135 -2.00 14.04 3.29
CA PHE A 135 -0.54 14.04 3.43
C PHE A 135 -0.09 14.62 4.78
N ALA A 136 -0.77 15.66 5.29
CA ALA A 136 -0.50 16.17 6.64
C ALA A 136 -0.79 15.12 7.72
N PHE A 137 -1.92 14.40 7.61
CA PHE A 137 -2.26 13.27 8.47
C PHE A 137 -1.19 12.17 8.39
N ALA A 138 -0.83 11.75 7.18
CA ALA A 138 0.10 10.67 6.93
C ALA A 138 1.51 10.99 7.46
N GLN A 139 1.99 12.23 7.35
CA GLN A 139 3.28 12.64 7.90
C GLN A 139 3.29 12.65 9.43
N ARG A 140 2.15 12.98 10.07
CA ARG A 140 2.02 12.88 11.53
C ARG A 140 2.07 11.42 11.98
N GLU A 141 1.32 10.54 11.32
CA GLU A 141 1.33 9.10 11.63
C GLU A 141 2.70 8.47 11.33
N GLN A 142 3.37 8.88 10.26
CA GLN A 142 4.73 8.45 9.91
C GLN A 142 5.72 8.71 11.05
N ARG A 143 5.70 9.92 11.63
CA ARG A 143 6.56 10.25 12.78
C ARG A 143 6.22 9.40 14.00
N ARG A 144 4.94 9.29 14.33
CA ARG A 144 4.45 8.53 15.49
C ARG A 144 4.85 7.05 15.38
N GLU A 145 4.63 6.43 14.22
CA GLU A 145 4.96 5.02 14.00
C GLU A 145 6.47 4.78 13.93
N ALA A 146 7.26 5.72 13.39
CA ALA A 146 8.72 5.62 13.42
C ALA A 146 9.26 5.63 14.86
N GLU A 147 8.77 6.55 15.71
CA GLU A 147 9.14 6.61 17.13
C GLU A 147 8.73 5.33 17.88
N ALA A 148 7.52 4.83 17.62
CA ALA A 148 7.03 3.60 18.20
C ALA A 148 7.91 2.39 17.81
N LEU A 149 8.26 2.25 16.53
CA LEU A 149 9.12 1.18 16.03
C LEU A 149 10.51 1.24 16.67
N ILE A 150 11.12 2.43 16.74
CA ILE A 150 12.44 2.63 17.37
C ILE A 150 12.40 2.21 18.84
N LYS A 151 11.34 2.58 19.56
CA LYS A 151 11.17 2.27 20.98
C LYS A 151 10.91 0.78 21.20
N GLU A 152 9.99 0.18 20.45
CA GLU A 152 9.61 -1.23 20.57
C GLU A 152 10.80 -2.16 20.35
N GLU A 153 11.62 -1.87 19.34
CA GLU A 153 12.79 -2.69 19.01
C GLU A 153 14.06 -2.30 19.77
N ASN A 154 14.00 -1.25 20.60
CA ASN A 154 15.14 -0.66 21.31
C ASN A 154 16.31 -0.37 20.35
N LEU A 155 16.02 0.33 19.26
CA LEU A 155 17.00 0.68 18.23
C LEU A 155 17.86 1.87 18.67
N ASN A 156 19.04 1.99 18.05
CA ASN A 156 19.79 3.24 18.08
C ASN A 156 19.01 4.31 17.33
N GLU A 157 18.41 5.25 18.06
CA GLU A 157 17.49 6.25 17.54
C GLU A 157 18.06 7.05 16.37
N GLU A 158 19.25 7.61 16.53
CA GLU A 158 19.89 8.44 15.51
C GLU A 158 20.22 7.65 14.23
N ALA A 159 20.74 6.42 14.39
CA ALA A 159 21.03 5.56 13.25
C ALA A 159 19.74 5.08 12.56
N ALA A 160 18.71 4.75 13.34
CA ALA A 160 17.42 4.30 12.84
C ALA A 160 16.70 5.41 12.07
N LYS A 161 16.60 6.63 12.61
CA LYS A 161 16.01 7.78 11.92
C LYS A 161 16.71 8.06 10.59
N ARG A 162 18.04 8.01 10.55
CA ARG A 162 18.80 8.15 9.29
C ARG A 162 18.49 7.05 8.29
N TYR A 163 18.53 5.79 8.72
CA TYR A 163 18.25 4.64 7.85
C TYR A 163 16.83 4.67 7.30
N ILE A 164 15.83 4.96 8.14
CA ILE A 164 14.42 5.07 7.73
C ILE A 164 14.26 6.21 6.72
N ARG A 165 14.81 7.40 6.99
CA ARG A 165 14.74 8.55 6.08
C ARG A 165 15.36 8.24 4.71
N ASN A 166 16.55 7.62 4.71
CA ASN A 166 17.22 7.21 3.47
C ASN A 166 16.44 6.13 2.73
N SER A 167 15.79 5.21 3.44
CA SER A 167 14.98 4.15 2.84
C SER A 167 13.67 4.68 2.27
N LEU A 168 13.03 5.65 2.93
CA LEU A 168 11.84 6.34 2.40
C LEU A 168 12.18 7.13 1.13
N LYS A 169 13.31 7.84 1.12
CA LYS A 169 13.78 8.57 -0.07
C LYS A 169 14.09 7.64 -1.25
N ARG A 170 14.58 6.43 -0.96
CA ARG A 170 14.82 5.38 -1.97
C ARG A 170 13.57 4.58 -2.32
N GLU A 171 12.51 4.70 -1.53
CA GLU A 171 11.26 3.92 -1.60
C GLU A 171 11.40 2.42 -1.33
N TYR A 172 12.56 1.96 -0.82
CA TYR A 172 12.77 0.58 -0.39
C TYR A 172 13.82 0.51 0.75
N ALA A 173 13.69 -0.51 1.59
CA ALA A 173 14.67 -0.86 2.61
C ALA A 173 15.70 -1.86 2.04
N THR A 174 16.96 -1.79 2.48
CA THR A 174 18.03 -2.69 2.02
C THR A 174 18.85 -3.23 3.18
N GLU A 175 19.11 -4.54 3.16
CA GLU A 175 20.03 -5.17 4.11
C GLU A 175 21.51 -4.95 3.74
N ASN A 176 21.76 -4.43 2.54
CA ASN A 176 23.10 -4.19 2.03
C ASN A 176 23.76 -3.01 2.74
N GLY A 177 25.07 -3.12 2.94
CA GLY A 177 25.85 -2.12 3.68
C GLY A 177 25.73 -2.27 5.19
N THR A 178 26.05 -1.19 5.92
CA THR A 178 26.15 -1.20 7.39
C THR A 178 25.07 -0.37 8.07
N GLU A 179 24.25 0.38 7.33
CA GLU A 179 23.26 1.29 7.89
C GLU A 179 22.24 0.56 8.78
N LEU A 180 21.66 -0.54 8.28
CA LEU A 180 20.75 -1.39 9.04
C LEU A 180 21.41 -1.98 10.29
N ASN A 181 22.66 -2.45 10.18
CA ASN A 181 23.36 -3.04 11.31
C ASN A 181 23.63 -1.99 12.41
N ALA A 182 23.82 -0.73 12.03
CA ALA A 182 24.03 0.38 12.95
C ALA A 182 22.75 0.80 13.70
N THR A 183 21.56 0.42 13.23
CA THR A 183 20.30 0.67 13.95
C THR A 183 20.10 -0.30 15.11
N LEU A 184 20.72 -1.48 15.05
CA LEU A 184 20.52 -2.52 16.04
C LEU A 184 21.12 -2.12 17.41
N PRO A 185 20.51 -2.54 18.52
CA PRO A 185 21.11 -2.36 19.84
C PRO A 185 22.47 -3.05 19.91
N LYS A 186 23.30 -2.64 20.88
CA LYS A 186 24.62 -3.24 21.13
C LYS A 186 24.49 -4.72 21.53
N LEU A 187 24.43 -5.58 20.52
CA LEU A 187 24.50 -7.03 20.61
C LEU A 187 25.71 -7.48 19.81
N SER A 188 26.47 -8.45 20.33
CA SER A 188 27.56 -9.05 19.56
C SER A 188 27.00 -9.70 18.28
N PRO A 189 27.58 -9.45 17.09
CA PRO A 189 27.20 -10.17 15.86
C PRO A 189 27.36 -11.69 15.96
N LEU A 190 28.15 -12.17 16.92
CA LEU A 190 28.35 -13.60 17.22
C LEU A 190 27.23 -14.18 18.09
N ASN A 191 26.32 -13.36 18.61
CA ASN A 191 25.16 -13.83 19.35
C ASN A 191 24.16 -14.49 18.38
N PRO A 192 23.73 -15.74 18.61
CA PRO A 192 22.75 -16.41 17.76
C PRO A 192 21.45 -15.62 17.54
N GLN A 193 21.02 -14.84 18.55
CA GLN A 193 19.82 -14.01 18.48
C GLN A 193 19.97 -12.77 17.58
N TYR A 194 21.21 -12.38 17.25
CA TYR A 194 21.48 -11.19 16.43
C TYR A 194 20.84 -11.31 15.04
N LYS A 195 20.99 -12.47 14.39
CA LYS A 195 20.44 -12.70 13.04
C LYS A 195 18.92 -12.62 13.04
N THR A 196 18.26 -13.27 14.00
CA THR A 196 16.80 -13.25 14.13
C THR A 196 16.28 -11.84 14.41
N LYS A 197 16.94 -11.10 15.31
CA LYS A 197 16.54 -9.71 15.60
C LYS A 197 16.76 -8.81 14.39
N LYS A 198 17.89 -8.93 13.69
CA LYS A 198 18.14 -8.20 12.44
C LYS A 198 17.04 -8.45 11.42
N GLN A 199 16.66 -9.71 11.20
CA GLN A 199 15.61 -10.08 10.26
C GLN A 199 14.25 -9.48 10.65
N SER A 200 13.87 -9.59 11.93
CA SER A 200 12.63 -9.01 12.46
C SER A 200 12.58 -7.49 12.27
N VAL A 201 13.65 -6.79 12.65
CA VAL A 201 13.77 -5.34 12.48
C VAL A 201 13.70 -4.96 11.00
N PHE A 202 14.38 -5.71 10.12
CA PHE A 202 14.34 -5.47 8.69
C PHE A 202 12.92 -5.61 8.12
N GLN A 203 12.19 -6.64 8.52
CA GLN A 203 10.79 -6.85 8.11
C GLN A 203 9.88 -5.73 8.60
N LYS A 204 10.00 -5.32 9.87
CA LYS A 204 9.21 -4.21 10.43
C LYS A 204 9.49 -2.88 9.73
N ILE A 205 10.78 -2.56 9.49
CA ILE A 205 11.14 -1.36 8.74
C ILE A 205 10.66 -1.47 7.30
N GLY A 206 10.82 -2.62 6.64
CA GLY A 206 10.32 -2.84 5.28
C GLY A 206 8.82 -2.57 5.16
N ALA A 207 8.02 -3.09 6.09
CA ALA A 207 6.59 -2.83 6.16
C ALA A 207 6.27 -1.34 6.37
N PHE A 208 7.02 -0.67 7.25
CA PHE A 208 6.91 0.78 7.47
C PHE A 208 7.22 1.57 6.19
N ILE A 209 8.29 1.21 5.46
CA ILE A 209 8.64 1.89 4.19
C ILE A 209 7.55 1.68 3.14
N GLU A 210 7.01 0.47 2.99
CA GLU A 210 5.90 0.22 2.05
C GLU A 210 4.65 1.03 2.40
N LYS A 211 4.33 1.16 3.69
CA LYS A 211 3.20 1.97 4.18
C LYS A 211 3.39 3.45 3.90
N PHE A 212 4.60 4.00 4.06
CA PHE A 212 4.83 5.45 4.00
C PHE A 212 5.61 5.96 2.77
N LYS A 213 6.05 5.11 1.84
CA LYS A 213 6.71 5.57 0.60
C LYS A 213 5.78 6.49 -0.20
N GLY A 214 6.33 7.59 -0.72
CA GLY A 214 5.58 8.62 -1.44
C GLY A 214 4.84 9.65 -0.56
N VAL A 215 4.78 9.47 0.77
CA VAL A 215 4.13 10.45 1.68
C VAL A 215 4.95 11.74 1.85
N GLY A 216 6.28 11.66 1.67
CA GLY A 216 7.19 12.76 1.92
C GLY A 216 7.34 13.07 3.41
N GLY A 217 7.74 14.31 3.74
CA GLY A 217 7.93 14.75 5.11
C GLY A 217 9.27 14.37 5.74
N GLY A 218 9.43 14.72 7.02
CA GLY A 218 10.63 14.45 7.81
C GLY A 218 10.30 13.63 9.07
N ILE A 219 11.23 12.75 9.40
CA ILE A 219 11.31 11.96 10.64
C ILE A 219 12.54 12.41 11.40
#